data_AF-A0A1T2L5Q7-F1
#
_entry.id   AF-A0A1T2L5Q7-F1
#
_cell.length_a   1.000
_cell.length_b   1.000
_cell.length_c   1.000
_cell.angle_alpha   90.00
_cell.angle_beta   90.00
_cell.angle_gamma   90.00
#
_symmetry.space_group_name_H-M   'P 1'
#
loop_
_entity.id
_entity.type
_entity.pdbx_description
1 polymer ?
#
loop_
_entity_poly.entity_id
_entity_poly.type
_entity_poly.pdbx_seq_one_letter_code
_entity_poly.pdbx_strand_id
1 'polypeptide(L)'
;MKPILTVEFSANAAGRDFNEESVTIHTPEELFQFVAPGGGCEKIPDEVSEIQFTFLPPEHPNTINTIADRPATLSLGMAYFSGPLSEIVETSQQILDKAGRGELSLAFIEAISAGS
;
A
#
# COMPACT_ATOMS: atom_id res chain seq x y z
N MET A 1 4.32 -19.04 -1.94
CA MET A 1 3.03 -18.52 -2.45
C MET A 1 3.33 -17.42 -3.45
N LYS A 2 2.48 -17.22 -4.48
CA LYS A 2 2.67 -16.06 -5.38
C LYS A 2 2.40 -14.78 -4.58
N PRO A 3 3.22 -13.73 -4.77
CA PRO A 3 2.93 -12.46 -4.16
C PRO A 3 1.62 -11.89 -4.69
N ILE A 4 0.93 -11.14 -3.82
CA ILE A 4 -0.30 -10.44 -4.18
C ILE A 4 -0.08 -8.93 -4.26
N LEU A 5 1.00 -8.43 -3.66
CA LEU A 5 1.29 -7.01 -3.53
C LEU A 5 2.80 -6.79 -3.47
N THR A 6 3.27 -5.74 -4.13
CA THR A 6 4.62 -5.21 -3.95
C THR A 6 4.53 -3.82 -3.34
N VAL A 7 5.40 -3.52 -2.39
CA VAL A 7 5.52 -2.20 -1.76
C VAL A 7 6.88 -1.62 -2.15
N GLU A 8 6.89 -0.48 -2.81
CA GLU A 8 8.10 0.19 -3.27
C GLU A 8 8.20 1.57 -2.62
N PHE A 9 9.39 1.90 -2.10
CA PHE A 9 9.66 3.20 -1.49
C PHE A 9 10.48 4.07 -2.44
N SER A 10 10.01 5.29 -2.65
CA SER A 10 10.72 6.29 -3.45
C SER A 10 11.03 7.51 -2.58
N ALA A 11 12.31 7.85 -2.50
CA ALA A 11 12.80 9.04 -1.80
C ALA A 11 13.24 10.10 -2.81
N ASN A 12 12.81 11.34 -2.60
CA ASN A 12 13.31 12.49 -3.35
C ASN A 12 14.34 13.24 -2.51
N ALA A 13 15.61 12.86 -2.66
CA ALA A 13 16.72 13.61 -2.09
C ALA A 13 17.38 14.46 -3.18
N ALA A 14 17.23 15.78 -3.08
CA ALA A 14 17.90 16.79 -3.92
C ALA A 14 17.71 16.59 -5.45
N GLY A 15 16.51 16.24 -5.89
CA GLY A 15 16.17 16.10 -7.31
C GLY A 15 16.66 14.81 -7.97
N ARG A 16 16.97 13.78 -7.16
CA ARG A 16 17.17 12.41 -7.63
C ARG A 16 16.18 11.50 -6.92
N ASP A 17 15.40 10.77 -7.71
CA ASP A 17 14.55 9.68 -7.23
C ASP A 17 15.43 8.47 -6.91
N PHE A 18 15.41 8.05 -5.65
CA PHE A 18 16.02 6.81 -5.20
C PHE A 18 14.92 5.79 -4.93
N ASN A 19 14.99 4.62 -5.57
CA ASN A 19 14.16 3.47 -5.22
C ASN A 19 14.95 2.65 -4.19
N GLU A 20 14.58 2.79 -2.92
CA GLU A 20 15.41 2.31 -1.80
C GLU A 20 15.17 0.84 -1.48
N GLU A 21 13.92 0.38 -1.50
CA GLU A 21 13.60 -1.01 -1.16
C GLU A 21 12.25 -1.44 -1.75
N SER A 22 12.17 -2.69 -2.21
CA SER A 22 10.92 -3.31 -2.64
C SER A 22 10.57 -4.47 -1.70
N VAL A 23 9.48 -4.34 -0.95
CA VAL A 23 8.97 -5.39 -0.08
C VAL A 23 7.88 -6.16 -0.82
N THR A 24 7.99 -7.48 -0.83
CA THR A 24 7.01 -8.34 -1.47
C THR A 24 6.09 -8.95 -0.43
N ILE A 25 4.77 -8.83 -0.63
CA ILE A 25 3.74 -9.30 0.29
C ILE A 25 2.93 -10.41 -0.38
N HIS A 26 2.75 -11.51 0.36
CA HIS A 26 2.12 -12.73 -0.15
C HIS A 26 0.69 -12.92 0.35
N THR A 27 0.31 -12.27 1.46
CA THR A 27 -1.05 -12.34 2.00
C THR A 27 -1.54 -10.97 2.49
N PRO A 28 -2.87 -10.76 2.59
CA PRO A 28 -3.41 -9.53 3.17
C PRO A 28 -2.99 -9.36 4.63
N GLU A 29 -2.86 -10.46 5.38
CA GLU A 29 -2.39 -10.43 6.77
C GLU A 29 -0.98 -9.86 6.87
N GLU A 30 -0.07 -10.23 5.96
CA GLU A 30 1.28 -9.66 5.90
C GLU A 30 1.26 -8.15 5.60
N LEU A 31 0.36 -7.67 4.73
CA LEU A 31 0.16 -6.22 4.51
C LEU A 31 -0.23 -5.53 5.81
N PHE A 32 -1.19 -6.07 6.55
CA PHE A 32 -1.64 -5.44 7.78
C PHE A 32 -0.62 -5.55 8.91
N GLN A 33 0.19 -6.61 8.95
CA GLN A 33 1.35 -6.66 9.83
C GLN A 33 2.42 -5.64 9.43
N PHE A 34 2.58 -5.37 8.13
CA PHE A 34 3.52 -4.38 7.63
C PHE A 34 3.13 -2.95 8.06
N VAL A 35 1.85 -2.60 8.01
CA VAL A 35 1.34 -1.27 8.37
C VAL A 35 0.94 -1.13 9.85
N ALA A 36 0.96 -2.21 10.62
CA ALA A 36 0.67 -2.19 12.06
C ALA A 36 1.82 -1.58 12.88
N PRO A 37 1.58 -1.15 14.13
CA PRO A 37 2.63 -0.73 15.06
C PRO A 37 3.71 -1.83 15.25
N GLY A 38 4.99 -1.46 15.23
CA GLY A 38 6.11 -2.41 15.21
C GLY A 38 6.38 -3.04 13.83
N GLY A 39 5.59 -2.68 12.81
CA GLY A 39 5.64 -3.23 11.47
C GLY A 39 6.74 -2.63 10.59
N GLY A 40 6.73 -3.00 9.32
CA GLY A 40 7.72 -2.53 8.34
C GLY A 40 7.58 -1.05 8.01
N CYS A 41 6.39 -0.45 8.16
CA CYS A 41 6.20 0.98 7.95
C CYS A 41 7.02 1.87 8.90
N GLU A 42 7.36 1.40 10.10
CA GLU A 42 8.19 2.18 11.04
C GLU A 42 9.68 2.15 10.69
N LYS A 43 10.08 1.29 9.74
CA LYS A 43 11.46 1.22 9.22
C LYS A 43 11.65 2.08 7.98
N ILE A 44 10.59 2.72 7.50
CA ILE A 44 10.65 3.61 6.35
C ILE A 44 11.51 4.82 6.73
N PRO A 45 12.57 5.14 5.96
CA PRO A 45 13.37 6.34 6.20
C PRO A 45 12.52 7.60 6.10
N ASP A 46 12.80 8.61 6.93
CA ASP A 46 12.14 9.93 6.86
C ASP A 46 12.32 10.65 5.50
N GLU A 47 13.28 10.20 4.69
CA GLU A 47 13.59 10.74 3.35
C GLU A 47 12.64 10.23 2.25
N VAL A 48 11.80 9.24 2.56
CA VAL A 48 10.83 8.69 1.60
C VAL A 48 9.75 9.74 1.34
N SER A 49 9.57 10.09 0.07
CA SER A 49 8.55 11.05 -0.38
C SER A 49 7.29 10.36 -0.89
N GLU A 50 7.41 9.12 -1.37
CA GLU A 50 6.30 8.35 -1.94
C GLU A 50 6.42 6.86 -1.62
N ILE A 51 5.27 6.23 -1.34
CA ILE A 51 5.14 4.80 -1.11
C ILE A 51 4.17 4.23 -2.14
N GLN A 52 4.62 3.29 -2.97
CA GLN A 52 3.77 2.64 -3.95
C GLN A 52 3.43 1.21 -3.51
N PHE A 53 2.14 0.95 -3.31
CA PHE A 53 1.56 -0.35 -3.06
C PHE A 53 0.93 -0.86 -4.37
N THR A 54 1.56 -1.81 -5.04
CA THR A 54 1.12 -2.32 -6.35
C THR A 54 0.59 -3.75 -6.22
N PHE A 55 -0.72 -3.91 -6.32
CA PHE A 55 -1.37 -5.23 -6.32
C PHE A 55 -1.10 -5.93 -7.64
N LEU A 56 -0.69 -7.19 -7.53
CA LEU A 56 -0.45 -8.02 -8.69
C LEU A 56 -1.77 -8.53 -9.26
N PRO A 57 -1.85 -8.77 -10.59
CA PRO A 57 -3.07 -9.26 -11.21
C PRO A 57 -3.50 -10.60 -10.57
N PRO A 58 -4.82 -10.79 -10.33
CA PRO A 58 -5.32 -12.03 -9.74
C PRO A 58 -5.05 -13.22 -10.67
N GLU A 59 -4.74 -14.38 -10.10
CA GLU A 59 -4.53 -15.61 -10.87
C GLU A 59 -5.80 -16.06 -11.62
N HIS A 60 -6.96 -15.70 -11.09
CA HIS A 60 -8.28 -15.99 -11.66
C HIS A 60 -9.08 -14.68 -11.81
N PRO A 61 -9.02 -14.02 -12.98
CA PRO A 61 -9.80 -12.81 -13.22
C PRO A 61 -11.31 -13.09 -13.15
N ASN A 62 -12.05 -12.11 -12.65
CA ASN A 62 -13.49 -12.14 -12.50
C ASN A 62 -14.19 -11.97 -13.86
N THR A 63 -14.59 -13.09 -14.45
CA THR A 63 -15.29 -13.12 -15.74
C THR A 63 -16.76 -12.69 -15.69
N ILE A 64 -17.33 -12.60 -14.48
CA ILE A 64 -18.73 -12.20 -14.26
C ILE A 64 -18.83 -10.70 -14.03
N ASN A 65 -17.90 -10.14 -13.24
CA ASN A 65 -17.80 -8.71 -12.97
C ASN A 65 -16.45 -8.18 -13.43
N THR A 66 -16.33 -7.90 -14.72
CA THR A 66 -15.11 -7.36 -15.33
C THR A 66 -14.72 -5.97 -14.84
N ILE A 67 -15.62 -5.27 -14.12
CA ILE A 67 -15.32 -3.95 -13.52
C ILE A 67 -14.41 -4.13 -12.30
N ALA A 68 -14.52 -5.25 -11.58
CA ALA A 68 -13.71 -5.57 -10.41
C ALA A 68 -12.21 -5.63 -10.73
N ASP A 69 -11.86 -6.14 -11.91
CA ASP A 69 -10.46 -6.29 -12.35
C ASP A 69 -9.91 -5.05 -13.07
N ARG A 70 -10.68 -3.96 -13.18
CA ARG A 70 -10.18 -2.76 -13.84
C ARG A 70 -9.05 -2.14 -13.03
N PRO A 71 -7.98 -1.67 -13.69
CA PRO A 71 -6.91 -0.97 -13.00
C PRO A 71 -7.44 0.32 -12.38
N ALA A 72 -7.16 0.51 -11.11
CA ALA A 72 -7.48 1.69 -10.34
C ALA A 72 -6.28 2.08 -9.48
N THR A 73 -6.20 3.38 -9.18
CA THR A 73 -5.20 3.92 -8.26
C THR A 73 -5.91 4.73 -7.19
N LEU A 74 -5.64 4.42 -5.93
CA LEU A 74 -6.05 5.19 -4.77
C LEU A 74 -4.82 5.93 -4.22
N SER A 75 -4.89 7.26 -4.18
CA SER A 75 -3.87 8.12 -3.59
C SER A 75 -4.32 8.59 -2.20
N LEU A 76 -3.50 8.31 -1.18
CA LEU A 76 -3.69 8.77 0.19
C LEU A 76 -2.39 9.43 0.66
N GLY A 77 -2.31 10.76 0.61
CA GLY A 77 -1.10 11.48 0.98
C GLY A 77 0.10 11.04 0.13
N MET A 78 1.08 10.43 0.78
CA MET A 78 2.29 9.88 0.16
C MET A 78 2.15 8.42 -0.28
N ALA A 79 1.06 7.74 0.08
CA ALA A 79 0.80 6.34 -0.24
C ALA A 79 -0.11 6.19 -1.47
N TYR A 80 0.34 5.43 -2.46
CA TYR A 80 -0.38 5.15 -3.69
C TYR A 80 -0.65 3.65 -3.79
N PHE A 81 -1.92 3.25 -3.79
CA PHE A 81 -2.34 1.88 -3.98
C PHE A 81 -2.80 1.71 -5.42
N SER A 82 -2.17 0.83 -6.20
CA SER A 82 -2.50 0.58 -7.60
C SER A 82 -2.82 -0.90 -7.83
N GLY A 83 -3.81 -1.20 -8.68
CA GLY A 83 -4.20 -2.59 -8.95
C GLY A 83 -5.66 -2.77 -9.34
N PRO A 84 -6.21 -3.99 -9.22
CA PRO A 84 -7.62 -4.26 -9.47
C PRO A 84 -8.52 -3.43 -8.56
N LEU A 85 -9.59 -2.85 -9.10
CA LEU A 85 -10.54 -2.03 -8.34
C LEU A 85 -11.10 -2.75 -7.11
N SER A 86 -11.36 -4.05 -7.18
CA SER A 86 -11.83 -4.83 -6.03
C SER A 86 -10.82 -4.82 -4.88
N GLU A 87 -9.54 -5.02 -5.18
CA GLU A 87 -8.46 -5.01 -4.19
C GLU A 87 -8.31 -3.62 -3.55
N ILE A 88 -8.39 -2.57 -4.37
CA ILE A 88 -8.33 -1.18 -3.90
C ILE A 88 -9.50 -0.88 -2.94
N VAL A 89 -10.72 -1.24 -3.32
CA VAL A 89 -11.91 -1.02 -2.49
C VAL A 89 -11.82 -1.80 -1.19
N GLU A 90 -11.46 -3.08 -1.24
CA GLU A 90 -11.33 -3.92 -0.05
C GLU A 90 -10.24 -3.41 0.89
N THR A 91 -9.07 -3.08 0.35
CA THR A 91 -7.95 -2.53 1.13
C THR A 91 -8.30 -1.20 1.76
N SER A 92 -8.97 -0.30 1.03
CA SER A 92 -9.40 0.99 1.59
C SER A 92 -10.37 0.84 2.76
N GLN A 93 -11.31 -0.11 2.68
CA GLN A 93 -12.24 -0.40 3.78
C GLN A 93 -11.50 -0.94 5.01
N GLN A 94 -10.55 -1.84 4.79
CA GLN A 94 -9.75 -2.42 5.88
C GLN A 94 -8.82 -1.37 6.53
N ILE A 95 -8.20 -0.49 5.74
CA ILE A 95 -7.40 0.64 6.27
C ILE A 95 -8.29 1.54 7.12
N LEU A 96 -9.50 1.89 6.66
CA LEU A 96 -10.42 2.73 7.43
C LEU A 96 -10.87 2.06 8.74
N ASP A 97 -11.23 0.77 8.71
CA ASP A 97 -11.61 0.03 9.92
C ASP A 97 -10.46 -0.03 10.92
N LYS A 98 -9.24 -0.36 10.46
CA LYS A 98 -8.04 -0.43 11.30
C LYS A 98 -7.59 0.93 11.84
N ALA A 99 -7.74 1.99 11.05
CA ALA A 99 -7.50 3.36 11.50
C ALA A 99 -8.46 3.72 12.65
N GLY A 100 -9.74 3.39 12.51
CA GLY A 100 -10.76 3.61 13.55
C GLY A 100 -10.51 2.83 14.85
N ARG A 101 -9.79 1.70 14.76
CA ARG A 101 -9.41 0.86 15.91
C ARG A 101 -8.04 1.19 16.51
N GLY A 102 -7.26 2.08 15.89
CA GLY A 102 -5.89 2.38 16.31
C GLY A 102 -4.89 1.24 16.06
N GLU A 103 -5.15 0.41 15.05
CA GLU A 103 -4.31 -0.75 14.68
C GLU A 103 -3.29 -0.44 13.57
N LEU A 104 -3.16 0.82 13.18
CA LEU A 104 -2.17 1.30 12.20
C LEU A 104 -1.00 1.98 12.93
N SER A 105 0.21 1.83 12.39
CA SER A 105 1.38 2.52 12.93
C SER A 105 1.27 4.03 12.73
N LEU A 106 1.92 4.79 13.62
CA LEU A 106 1.99 6.24 13.49
C LEU A 106 2.66 6.65 12.18
N ALA A 107 3.75 5.99 11.80
CA ALA A 107 4.45 6.23 10.54
C ALA A 107 3.54 6.04 9.31
N PHE A 108 2.70 5.00 9.31
CA PHE A 108 1.75 4.79 8.23
C PHE A 108 0.64 5.85 8.21
N ILE A 109 0.09 6.21 9.38
CA ILE A 109 -0.90 7.29 9.52
C ILE A 109 -0.34 8.62 9.03
N GLU A 110 0.91 8.94 9.39
CA GLU A 110 1.60 10.14 8.91
C GLU A 110 1.77 10.10 7.40
N ALA A 111 2.26 8.99 6.83
CA ALA A 111 2.43 8.86 5.38
C ALA A 111 1.11 9.06 4.60
N ILE A 112 -0.02 8.51 5.08
CA ILE A 112 -1.31 8.69 4.41
C ILE A 112 -1.94 10.07 4.65
N SER A 113 -1.49 10.80 5.68
CA SER A 113 -2.00 12.13 6.05
C SER A 113 -1.13 13.28 5.53
N ALA A 114 0.16 13.03 5.27
CA ALA A 114 1.19 14.03 4.96
C ALA A 114 1.04 14.76 3.60
N GLY A 115 -0.04 14.48 2.86
CA GLY A 115 -0.39 15.22 1.63
C GLY A 115 -1.68 16.05 1.74
N SER A 116 -2.20 16.30 2.95
CA SER A 116 -3.41 17.13 3.19
C SER A 116 -3.10 18.56 3.60
#